data_AF-A0A1W0VXY7-F1
#
_entry.id   AF-A0A1W0VXY7-F1
#
_cell.length_a   1.000
_cell.length_b   1.000
_cell.length_c   1.000
_cell.angle_alpha   90.00
_cell.angle_beta   90.00
_cell.angle_gamma   90.00
#
_symmetry.space_group_name_H-M   'P 1'
#
loop_
_entity.id
_entity.type
_entity.pdbx_description
1 polymer ?
#
loop_
_entity_poly.entity_id
_entity_poly.type
_entity_poly.pdbx_seq_one_letter_code
_entity_poly.pdbx_strand_id
1 'polypeptide(L)'
;MVEAVGTFESRGPGVAGMSSTLEEVQMQETLAFSETIKDLKTLRSQLYSAAQYFELAYMQEDKKQAMTKNLKEYAVKALVNTVDHLGSISFKVSSLIDQRFNEVADANLRISCIQQRAQVSQACMDREGLSQQSLVITAPKYHKRYILPGKRV
;
A
#
# COMPACT_ATOMS: atom_id res chain seq x y z
N MET A 1 -45.85 -15.45 22.07
CA MET A 1 -45.50 -16.27 20.90
C MET A 1 -45.17 -15.29 19.80
N VAL A 2 -43.91 -14.94 19.56
CA VAL A 2 -42.84 -15.77 19.00
C VAL A 2 -41.49 -15.25 19.50
N GLU A 3 -40.65 -16.14 20.02
CA GLU A 3 -39.20 -15.91 20.12
C GLU A 3 -38.57 -16.07 18.74
N ALA A 4 -37.56 -15.25 18.42
CA ALA A 4 -36.55 -15.63 17.45
C ALA A 4 -35.19 -15.07 17.89
N VAL A 5 -34.43 -15.98 18.50
CA VAL A 5 -32.98 -15.95 18.67
C VAL A 5 -32.29 -15.73 17.32
N GLY A 6 -31.22 -14.93 17.34
CA GLY A 6 -30.34 -14.73 16.20
C GLY A 6 -29.08 -13.96 16.59
N THR A 7 -28.35 -14.42 17.60
CA THR A 7 -27.01 -13.92 17.92
C THR A 7 -26.08 -14.28 16.77
N PHE A 8 -25.71 -13.30 15.95
CA PHE A 8 -24.77 -13.49 14.85
C PHE A 8 -23.34 -13.46 15.40
N GLU A 9 -22.89 -14.56 16.01
CA GLU A 9 -21.47 -14.78 16.24
C GLU A 9 -20.79 -15.12 14.90
N SER A 10 -20.25 -14.10 14.23
CA SER A 10 -19.31 -14.30 13.14
C SER A 10 -17.94 -14.67 13.70
N ARG A 11 -17.80 -15.90 14.22
CA ARG A 11 -16.49 -16.49 14.54
C ARG A 11 -15.86 -17.03 13.27
N GLY A 12 -15.17 -16.15 12.54
CA GLY A 12 -14.21 -16.55 11.52
C GLY A 12 -12.82 -16.66 12.13
N PRO A 13 -12.23 -17.86 12.30
CA PRO A 13 -10.80 -17.99 12.55
C PRO A 13 -10.09 -17.88 11.19
N GLY A 14 -9.28 -16.84 10.97
CA GLY A 14 -8.44 -16.83 9.77
C GLY A 14 -7.75 -15.54 9.33
N VAL A 15 -8.06 -14.36 9.89
CA VAL A 15 -7.47 -13.10 9.38
C VAL A 15 -6.28 -12.62 10.21
N ALA A 16 -6.27 -12.89 11.53
CA ALA A 16 -5.23 -12.38 12.43
C ALA A 16 -3.84 -13.03 12.21
N GLY A 17 -3.79 -14.34 11.94
CA GLY A 17 -2.52 -15.06 11.75
C GLY A 17 -1.84 -14.82 10.38
N MET A 18 -2.60 -14.43 9.36
CA MET A 18 -2.06 -14.07 8.04
C MET A 18 -1.53 -12.63 8.02
N SER A 19 -2.12 -11.74 8.83
CA SER A 19 -1.65 -10.36 8.97
C SER A 19 -0.30 -10.29 9.69
N SER A 20 -0.08 -11.09 10.74
CA SER A 20 1.20 -11.07 11.46
C SER A 20 2.35 -11.59 10.59
N THR A 21 2.10 -12.64 9.81
CA THR A 21 3.11 -13.22 8.91
C THR A 21 3.43 -12.28 7.74
N LEU A 22 2.44 -11.56 7.22
CA LEU A 22 2.70 -10.53 6.19
C LEU A 22 3.55 -9.40 6.78
N GLU A 23 3.14 -8.79 7.90
CA GLU A 23 3.89 -7.70 8.55
C GLU A 23 5.34 -8.09 8.91
N GLU A 24 5.55 -9.32 9.39
CA GLU A 24 6.89 -9.87 9.65
C GLU A 24 7.76 -9.92 8.38
N VAL A 25 7.19 -10.35 7.25
CA VAL A 25 7.90 -10.38 5.95
C VAL A 25 8.26 -8.96 5.49
N GLN A 26 7.36 -8.00 5.65
CA GLN A 26 7.62 -6.59 5.27
C GLN A 26 8.73 -5.96 6.11
N MET A 27 8.73 -6.26 7.42
CA MET A 27 9.76 -5.79 8.33
C MET A 27 11.12 -6.39 7.92
N GLN A 28 11.14 -7.67 7.56
CA GLN A 28 12.34 -8.35 7.09
C GLN A 28 12.88 -7.76 5.79
N GLU A 29 12.02 -7.42 4.82
CA GLU A 29 12.47 -6.77 3.57
C GLU A 29 13.07 -5.38 3.81
N THR A 30 12.47 -4.60 4.71
CA THR A 30 12.98 -3.27 5.09
C THR A 30 14.34 -3.38 5.78
N LEU A 31 14.51 -4.37 6.66
CA LEU A 31 15.80 -4.66 7.30
C LEU A 31 16.86 -5.07 6.27
N ALA A 32 16.52 -5.99 5.36
CA ALA A 32 17.43 -6.44 4.32
C ALA A 32 17.84 -5.29 3.36
N PHE A 33 16.94 -4.34 3.10
CA PHE A 33 17.27 -3.12 2.36
C PHE A 33 18.27 -2.23 3.12
N SER A 34 18.04 -2.02 4.42
CA SER A 34 18.96 -1.27 5.28
C SER A 34 20.37 -1.88 5.30
N GLU A 35 20.45 -3.22 5.35
CA GLU A 35 21.73 -3.94 5.27
C GLU A 35 22.46 -3.65 3.95
N THR A 36 21.77 -3.67 2.81
CA THR A 36 22.44 -3.36 1.52
C THR A 36 22.99 -1.93 1.45
N ILE A 37 22.30 -0.96 2.06
CA ILE A 37 22.82 0.41 2.16
C ILE A 37 24.07 0.45 3.06
N LYS A 38 24.07 -0.31 4.16
CA LYS A 38 25.21 -0.43 5.07
C LYS A 38 26.42 -1.06 4.37
N ASP A 39 26.19 -2.07 3.53
CA ASP A 39 27.24 -2.72 2.74
C ASP A 39 27.84 -1.74 1.71
N LEU A 40 27.00 -0.97 1.01
CA LEU A 40 27.48 0.06 0.08
C LEU A 40 28.30 1.15 0.78
N LYS A 41 27.89 1.57 2.00
CA LYS A 41 28.68 2.51 2.82
C LYS A 41 30.04 1.93 3.22
N THR A 42 30.07 0.64 3.53
CA THR A 42 31.31 -0.09 3.85
C THR A 42 32.21 -0.17 2.63
N LEU A 43 31.67 -0.53 1.47
CA LEU A 43 32.40 -0.55 0.20
C LEU A 43 33.03 0.81 -0.10
N ARG A 44 32.28 1.92 0.05
CA ARG A 44 32.81 3.27 -0.13
C ARG A 44 34.05 3.51 0.73
N SER A 45 33.99 3.18 2.02
CA SER A 45 35.14 3.36 2.93
C SER A 45 36.34 2.52 2.50
N GLN A 46 36.12 1.27 2.08
CA GLN A 46 37.17 0.39 1.57
C GLN A 46 37.83 0.95 0.31
N LEU A 47 37.05 1.51 -0.61
CA LEU A 47 37.56 2.13 -1.84
C LEU A 47 38.45 3.34 -1.54
N TYR A 48 38.09 4.17 -0.56
CA TYR A 48 38.95 5.28 -0.12
C TYR A 48 40.27 4.78 0.48
N SER A 49 40.22 3.78 1.36
CA SER A 49 41.43 3.19 1.94
C SER A 49 42.33 2.56 0.87
N ALA A 50 41.74 1.87 -0.11
CA ALA A 50 42.49 1.32 -1.23
C ALA A 50 43.12 2.41 -2.09
N ALA A 51 42.39 3.49 -2.41
CA ALA A 51 42.92 4.61 -3.17
C ALA A 51 44.13 5.25 -2.47
N GLN A 52 44.04 5.48 -1.15
CA GLN A 52 45.15 6.00 -0.36
C GLN A 52 46.36 5.04 -0.36
N TYR A 53 46.12 3.73 -0.27
CA TYR A 53 47.18 2.73 -0.39
C TYR A 53 47.87 2.79 -1.76
N PHE A 54 47.10 2.86 -2.85
CA PHE A 54 47.65 2.94 -4.20
C PHE A 54 48.46 4.22 -4.41
N GLU A 55 48.03 5.35 -3.84
CA GLU A 55 48.76 6.62 -3.88
C GLU A 55 50.14 6.49 -3.21
N LEU A 56 50.19 6.02 -1.96
CA LEU A 56 51.44 5.85 -1.21
C LEU A 56 52.38 4.85 -1.88
N ALA A 57 51.84 3.72 -2.35
CA ALA A 57 52.63 2.69 -3.00
C ALA A 57 53.18 3.12 -4.37
N TYR A 58 52.51 4.03 -5.07
CA TYR A 58 52.97 4.55 -6.36
C TYR A 58 54.14 5.53 -6.23
N MET A 59 54.38 6.10 -5.04
CA MET A 59 55.54 6.96 -4.76
C MET A 59 56.84 6.16 -4.59
N GLN A 60 56.78 4.83 -4.42
CA GLN A 60 57.98 3.98 -4.37
C GLN A 60 58.38 3.54 -5.79
N GLU A 61 59.57 3.96 -6.25
CA GLU A 61 59.99 3.80 -7.66
C GLU A 61 60.21 2.35 -8.10
N ASP A 62 60.62 1.46 -7.19
CA ASP A 62 61.09 0.11 -7.50
C ASP A 62 60.03 -0.83 -8.11
N LYS A 63 58.73 -0.48 -8.03
CA LYS A 63 57.62 -1.38 -8.43
C LYS A 63 56.53 -0.71 -9.28
N LYS A 64 56.82 0.44 -9.90
CA LYS A 64 55.82 1.30 -10.56
C LYS A 64 54.97 0.60 -11.64
N GLN A 65 55.58 -0.23 -12.49
CA GLN A 65 54.86 -0.93 -13.56
C GLN A 65 53.91 -2.01 -13.02
N ALA A 66 54.35 -2.79 -12.04
CA ALA A 66 53.51 -3.78 -11.35
C ALA A 66 52.37 -3.09 -10.59
N MET A 67 52.66 -1.97 -9.93
CA MET A 67 51.65 -1.19 -9.20
C MET A 67 50.58 -0.64 -10.14
N THR A 68 50.98 -0.14 -11.31
CA THR A 68 50.07 0.36 -12.34
C THR A 68 49.11 -0.73 -12.84
N LYS A 69 49.62 -1.96 -13.05
CA LYS A 69 48.79 -3.09 -13.46
C LYS A 69 47.76 -3.45 -12.37
N ASN A 70 48.22 -3.56 -11.12
CA ASN A 70 47.34 -3.88 -9.99
C ASN A 70 46.27 -2.80 -9.77
N LEU A 71 46.63 -1.52 -9.92
CA LEU A 71 45.69 -0.42 -9.82
C LEU A 71 44.59 -0.51 -10.90
N LYS A 72 44.96 -0.82 -12.15
CA LYS A 72 43.99 -1.00 -13.24
C LYS A 72 43.04 -2.17 -12.97
N GLU A 73 43.56 -3.32 -12.54
CA GLU A 73 42.74 -4.48 -12.19
C GLU A 73 41.81 -4.17 -11.01
N TYR A 74 42.31 -3.46 -9.99
CA TYR A 74 41.50 -3.05 -8.85
C TYR A 74 40.43 -2.05 -9.26
N ALA A 75 40.74 -1.06 -10.09
CA ALA A 75 39.77 -0.06 -10.55
C ALA A 75 38.61 -0.71 -11.32
N VAL A 76 38.89 -1.69 -12.18
CA VAL A 76 37.85 -2.45 -12.87
C VAL A 76 36.98 -3.23 -11.88
N LYS A 77 37.58 -3.94 -10.90
CA LYS A 77 36.84 -4.67 -9.87
C LYS A 77 36.00 -3.74 -8.99
N ALA A 78 36.56 -2.60 -8.59
CA ALA A 78 35.88 -1.59 -7.79
C ALA A 78 34.65 -1.02 -8.51
N LEU A 79 34.77 -0.74 -9.82
CA LEU A 79 33.67 -0.29 -10.65
C LEU A 79 32.57 -1.36 -10.74
N VAL A 80 32.93 -2.60 -11.09
CA VAL A 80 31.97 -3.71 -11.20
C VAL A 80 31.26 -3.94 -9.87
N ASN A 81 31.98 -4.00 -8.75
CA ASN A 81 31.39 -4.19 -7.42
C ASN A 81 30.43 -3.03 -7.06
N THR A 82 30.82 -1.78 -7.35
CA THR A 82 29.95 -0.63 -7.05
C THR A 82 28.66 -0.69 -7.87
N VAL A 83 28.75 -1.01 -9.16
CA VAL A 83 27.58 -1.17 -10.04
C VAL A 83 26.69 -2.32 -9.57
N ASP A 84 27.27 -3.45 -9.16
CA ASP A 84 26.53 -4.60 -8.63
C ASP A 84 25.75 -4.24 -7.35
N HIS A 85 26.42 -3.61 -6.37
CA HIS A 85 25.74 -3.15 -5.14
C HIS A 85 24.63 -2.13 -5.42
N LEU A 86 24.84 -1.20 -6.36
CA LEU A 86 23.80 -0.25 -6.77
C LEU A 86 22.63 -0.94 -7.48
N GLY A 87 22.91 -1.95 -8.31
CA GLY A 87 21.88 -2.78 -8.95
C GLY A 87 21.02 -3.53 -7.93
N SER A 88 21.64 -4.14 -6.92
CA SER A 88 20.94 -4.82 -5.82
C SER A 88 20.06 -3.86 -5.02
N ILE A 89 20.57 -2.67 -4.69
CA ILE A 89 19.80 -1.61 -4.01
C ILE A 89 18.61 -1.17 -4.88
N SER A 90 18.82 -0.92 -6.17
CA SER A 90 17.75 -0.51 -7.09
C SER A 90 16.65 -1.55 -7.21
N PHE A 91 17.02 -2.84 -7.27
CA PHE A 91 16.08 -3.95 -7.27
C PHE A 91 15.26 -3.98 -5.97
N LYS A 92 15.91 -3.88 -4.80
CA LYS A 92 15.22 -3.86 -3.51
C LYS A 92 14.27 -2.68 -3.35
N VAL A 93 14.67 -1.48 -3.78
CA VAL A 93 13.80 -0.29 -3.77
C VAL A 93 12.57 -0.52 -4.64
N SER A 94 12.75 -1.07 -5.84
CA SER A 94 11.64 -1.35 -6.75
C SER A 94 10.66 -2.35 -6.14
N SER A 95 11.17 -3.43 -5.56
CA SER A 95 10.35 -4.44 -4.86
C SER A 95 9.53 -3.84 -3.71
N LEU A 96 10.16 -3.01 -2.86
CA LEU A 96 9.47 -2.34 -1.76
C LEU A 96 8.38 -1.39 -2.25
N ILE A 97 8.64 -0.65 -3.33
CA ILE A 97 7.64 0.25 -3.95
C ILE A 97 6.46 -0.54 -4.50
N ASP A 98 6.73 -1.61 -5.25
CA ASP A 98 5.68 -2.46 -5.83
C ASP A 98 4.79 -3.07 -4.73
N GLN A 99 5.39 -3.52 -3.64
CA GLN A 99 4.65 -4.04 -2.49
C GLN A 99 3.73 -2.97 -1.87
N ARG A 100 4.26 -1.76 -1.59
CA ARG A 100 3.45 -0.67 -1.02
C ARG A 100 2.37 -0.18 -1.98
N PHE A 101 2.65 -0.18 -3.28
CA PHE A 101 1.66 0.16 -4.30
C PHE A 101 0.48 -0.83 -4.29
N ASN A 102 0.76 -2.13 -4.20
CA ASN A 102 -0.27 -3.17 -4.10
C ASN A 102 -1.11 -3.03 -2.82
N GLU A 103 -0.49 -2.72 -1.68
CA GLU A 103 -1.21 -2.46 -0.42
C GLU A 103 -2.16 -1.26 -0.54
N VAL A 104 -1.68 -0.16 -1.12
CA VAL A 104 -2.49 1.04 -1.36
C VAL A 104 -3.65 0.73 -2.32
N ALA A 105 -3.42 -0.07 -3.35
CA ALA A 105 -4.46 -0.49 -4.27
C ALA A 105 -5.55 -1.32 -3.57
N ASP A 106 -5.19 -2.29 -2.73
CA ASP A 106 -6.16 -3.08 -1.94
C ASP A 106 -6.95 -2.19 -0.96
N ALA A 107 -6.28 -1.28 -0.26
CA ALA A 107 -6.93 -0.34 0.64
C ALA A 107 -7.92 0.57 -0.11
N ASN A 108 -7.55 1.09 -1.28
CA ASN A 108 -8.43 1.90 -2.12
C ASN A 108 -9.66 1.13 -2.61
N LEU A 109 -9.51 -0.15 -2.95
CA LEU A 109 -10.65 -1.02 -3.30
C LEU A 109 -11.60 -1.18 -2.11
N ARG A 110 -11.08 -1.43 -0.91
CA ARG A 110 -11.90 -1.53 0.31
C ARG A 110 -12.63 -0.24 0.62
N ILE A 111 -11.95 0.91 0.51
CA ILE A 111 -12.55 2.24 0.69
C ILE A 111 -13.67 2.46 -0.34
N SER A 112 -13.44 2.12 -1.61
CA SER A 112 -14.43 2.27 -2.67
C SER A 112 -15.68 1.42 -2.39
N CYS A 113 -15.51 0.18 -1.93
CA CYS A 113 -16.61 -0.68 -1.52
C CYS A 113 -17.42 -0.09 -0.35
N ILE A 114 -16.73 0.45 0.66
CA ILE A 114 -17.39 1.11 1.81
C ILE A 114 -18.17 2.33 1.34
N GLN A 115 -17.56 3.17 0.49
CA GLN A 115 -18.19 4.36 -0.07
C GLN A 115 -19.45 3.99 -0.86
N GLN A 116 -19.39 2.98 -1.73
CA GLN A 116 -20.55 2.52 -2.49
C GLN A 116 -21.67 2.03 -1.57
N ARG A 117 -21.35 1.25 -0.53
CA ARG A 117 -22.33 0.78 0.45
C ARG A 117 -22.98 1.93 1.22
N ALA A 118 -22.19 2.93 1.62
CA ALA A 118 -22.70 4.11 2.29
C ALA A 118 -23.66 4.91 1.39
N GLN A 119 -23.29 5.11 0.12
CA GLN A 119 -24.14 5.78 -0.87
C GLN A 119 -25.46 5.03 -1.10
N VAL A 120 -25.42 3.70 -1.25
CA VAL A 120 -26.63 2.89 -1.39
C VAL A 120 -27.50 2.97 -0.15
N SER A 121 -26.91 2.90 1.05
CA SER A 121 -27.65 3.06 2.31
C SER A 121 -28.36 4.40 2.38
N GLN A 122 -27.67 5.50 2.03
CA GLN A 122 -28.27 6.83 2.01
C GLN A 122 -29.44 6.90 1.02
N ALA A 123 -29.25 6.40 -0.20
CA ALA A 123 -30.30 6.38 -1.20
C ALA A 123 -31.54 5.57 -0.77
N CYS A 124 -31.33 4.46 -0.05
CA CYS A 124 -32.41 3.68 0.54
C CYS A 124 -33.16 4.46 1.62
N MET A 125 -32.46 5.11 2.55
CA MET A 125 -33.07 5.95 3.60
C MET A 125 -33.87 7.11 3.00
N ASP A 126 -33.32 7.79 1.99
CA ASP A 126 -34.00 8.89 1.31
C ASP A 126 -35.29 8.42 0.63
N ARG A 127 -35.24 7.26 -0.05
CA ARG A 127 -36.41 6.65 -0.70
C ARG A 127 -37.50 6.27 0.31
N GLU A 128 -37.11 5.67 1.43
CA GLU A 128 -38.05 5.33 2.51
C GLU A 128 -38.66 6.58 3.14
N GLY A 129 -37.87 7.62 3.40
CA GLY A 129 -38.34 8.91 3.90
C GLY A 129 -39.39 9.55 2.99
N LEU A 130 -39.14 9.58 1.68
CA LEU A 130 -40.10 10.08 0.69
C LEU A 130 -41.39 9.24 0.66
N SER A 131 -41.28 7.92 0.75
CA SER A 131 -42.45 7.03 0.79
C SER A 131 -43.31 7.28 2.02
N GLN A 132 -42.69 7.48 3.19
CA GLN A 132 -43.40 7.80 4.43
C GLN A 132 -44.10 9.16 4.33
N GLN A 133 -43.42 10.17 3.77
CA GLN A 133 -44.03 11.48 3.55
C GLN A 133 -45.27 11.38 2.64
N SER A 134 -45.19 10.59 1.57
CA SER A 134 -46.32 10.40 0.65
C SER A 134 -47.53 9.72 1.33
N LEU A 135 -47.31 8.80 2.28
CA LEU A 135 -48.39 8.10 2.99
C LEU A 135 -49.15 9.01 3.96
N VAL A 136 -48.48 9.99 4.56
CA VAL A 136 -49.11 10.95 5.50
C VAL A 136 -50.01 11.95 4.76
N ILE A 137 -49.79 12.18 3.46
CA ILE A 137 -50.62 13.07 2.66
C ILE A 137 -51.94 12.37 2.35
N THR A 138 -53.00 12.72 3.10
CA THR A 138 -54.36 12.30 2.80
C THR A 138 -54.84 12.99 1.52
N ALA A 139 -54.71 12.32 0.36
CA ALA A 139 -55.26 12.81 -0.89
C ALA A 139 -56.80 12.72 -0.86
N PRO A 140 -57.53 13.85 -0.98
CA PRO A 140 -58.99 13.81 -1.00
C PRO A 140 -59.47 13.06 -2.25
N LYS A 141 -60.24 11.99 -2.05
CA LYS A 141 -60.91 11.26 -3.12
C LYS A 141 -62.18 11.99 -3.53
N TYR A 142 -62.06 12.83 -4.55
CA TYR A 142 -63.23 13.47 -5.16
C TYR A 142 -63.95 12.49 -6.10
N HIS A 143 -65.28 12.41 -5.96
CA HIS A 143 -66.12 11.65 -6.88
C HIS A 143 -66.40 12.49 -8.12
N LYS A 144 -66.41 11.87 -9.32
CA LYS A 144 -66.68 12.58 -10.59
C LYS A 144 -68.07 13.23 -10.67
N ARG A 145 -69.02 12.84 -9.82
CA ARG A 145 -70.37 13.38 -9.77
C ARG A 145 -70.61 14.00 -8.40
N TYR A 146 -70.73 15.31 -8.35
CA TYR A 146 -71.19 16.03 -7.15
C TYR A 146 -72.72 16.05 -7.16
N ILE A 147 -73.34 15.53 -6.10
CA ILE A 147 -74.77 15.72 -5.85
C ILE A 147 -74.88 17.03 -5.06
N LEU A 148 -75.47 18.05 -5.68
CA LEU A 148 -75.77 19.31 -5.02
C LEU A 148 -76.85 19.07 -3.95
N PRO A 149 -76.67 19.53 -2.70
CA PRO A 149 -77.69 19.37 -1.68
C PRO A 149 -78.94 20.15 -2.10
N GLY A 150 -80.05 19.43 -2.29
CA GLY A 150 -81.33 20.02 -2.65
C GLY A 150 -81.78 21.02 -1.60
N LYS A 151 -82.26 22.19 -2.04
CA LYS A 151 -82.86 23.18 -1.14
C LYS A 151 -84.05 22.54 -0.43
N ARG A 152 -84.01 22.50 0.90
CA ARG A 152 -85.20 22.26 1.72
C ARG A 152 -86.15 23.43 1.48
N VAL A 153 -87.28 23.14 0.85
CA VAL A 153 -88.47 24.01 0.79
C VAL A 153 -89.13 24.01 2.16
#